data_AF-A0A3R7GBU2-F1
#
_entry.id   AF-A0A3R7GBU2-F1
#
_cell.length_a   1.000
_cell.length_b   1.000
_cell.length_c   1.000
_cell.angle_alpha   90.00
_cell.angle_beta   90.00
_cell.angle_gamma   90.00
#
_symmetry.space_group_name_H-M   'P 1'
#
loop_
_entity.id
_entity.type
_entity.pdbx_description
1 polymer ?
#
loop_
_entity_poly.entity_id
_entity_poly.type
_entity_poly.pdbx_seq_one_letter_code
_entity_poly.pdbx_strand_id
1 'polypeptide(L)'
;MGRVVELINPVLRGWVNYFAIGNSSECFSFVKDWVEKKIRRHMQRSRQQHGFGWKTWSKRWLYGELKLFNGYKVRYQTASKASPA
;
A
#
# COMPACT_ATOMS: atom_id res chain seq x y z
N MET A 1 -17.09 -3.37 2.23
CA MET A 1 -15.69 -3.53 1.79
C MET A 1 -14.90 -2.24 1.89
N GLY A 2 -15.44 -1.10 1.43
CA GLY A 2 -14.81 0.22 1.55
C GLY A 2 -14.28 0.54 2.95
N ARG A 3 -15.08 0.27 4.00
CA ARG A 3 -14.69 0.50 5.40
C ARG A 3 -13.34 -0.09 5.83
N VAL A 4 -12.98 -1.30 5.40
CA VAL A 4 -11.68 -1.90 5.77
C VAL A 4 -10.54 -1.13 5.12
N VAL A 5 -10.73 -0.70 3.88
CA VAL A 5 -9.73 0.05 3.12
C VAL A 5 -9.61 1.49 3.63
N GLU A 6 -10.73 2.11 4.01
CA GLU A 6 -10.77 3.42 4.67
C GLU A 6 -10.00 3.41 6.00
N LEU A 7 -10.05 2.32 6.76
CA LEU A 7 -9.30 2.18 8.02
C LEU A 7 -7.80 1.89 7.78
N ILE A 8 -7.46 1.06 6.80
CA ILE A 8 -6.05 0.67 6.58
C ILE A 8 -5.24 1.73 5.83
N ASN A 9 -5.86 2.47 4.91
CA ASN A 9 -5.20 3.50 4.11
C ASN A 9 -4.46 4.57 4.94
N PRO A 10 -5.05 5.18 5.99
CA PRO A 10 -4.34 6.16 6.81
C PRO A 10 -3.18 5.53 7.60
N VAL A 11 -3.32 4.28 8.05
CA VAL A 11 -2.24 3.55 8.74
C VAL A 11 -1.06 3.32 7.79
N LEU A 12 -1.33 2.82 6.59
CA LEU A 12 -0.30 2.61 5.55
C LEU A 12 0.36 3.93 5.14
N ARG A 13 -0.43 5.00 5.01
CA ARG A 13 0.08 6.33 4.68
C ARG A 13 1.00 6.86 5.77
N GLY A 14 0.62 6.74 7.05
CA GLY A 14 1.46 7.15 8.18
C GLY A 14 2.74 6.34 8.26
N TRP A 15 2.64 5.02 8.13
CA TRP A 15 3.78 4.11 8.12
C TRP A 15 4.76 4.42 6.99
N VAL A 16 4.27 4.58 5.74
CA VAL A 16 5.13 4.96 4.62
C VAL A 16 5.76 6.32 4.83
N ASN A 17 5.01 7.32 5.31
CA ASN A 17 5.58 8.65 5.57
C ASN A 17 6.70 8.62 6.62
N TYR A 18 6.58 7.76 7.64
CA TYR A 18 7.59 7.61 8.68
C TYR A 18 8.85 6.88 8.16
N PHE A 19 8.67 5.74 7.49
CA PHE A 19 9.77 4.91 6.99
C PHE A 19 10.31 5.33 5.62
N ALA A 20 9.77 6.40 5.02
CA ALA A 20 10.18 6.89 3.70
C ALA A 20 11.61 7.43 3.67
N ILE A 21 12.24 7.69 4.82
CA ILE A 21 13.61 8.18 4.92
C ILE A 21 14.55 6.97 5.07
N GLY A 22 15.43 6.76 4.10
CA GLY A 22 16.42 5.65 4.11
C GLY A 22 16.15 4.52 3.13
N ASN A 23 16.77 3.35 3.33
CA ASN A 23 16.75 2.22 2.38
C ASN A 23 15.55 1.26 2.61
N SER A 24 14.32 1.79 2.53
CA SER A 24 13.09 1.04 2.85
C SER A 24 12.35 0.49 1.61
N SER A 25 12.94 0.55 0.41
CA SER A 25 12.29 0.21 -0.86
C SER A 25 11.84 -1.26 -0.95
N GLU A 26 12.68 -2.19 -0.47
CA GLU A 26 12.35 -3.62 -0.43
C GLU A 26 11.20 -3.90 0.54
N CYS A 27 11.25 -3.32 1.74
CA CYS A 27 10.18 -3.43 2.74
C CYS A 27 8.85 -2.90 2.19
N PHE A 28 8.89 -1.76 1.48
CA PHE A 28 7.73 -1.17 0.83
C PHE A 28 7.11 -2.09 -0.23
N SER A 29 7.95 -2.74 -1.03
CA SER A 29 7.48 -3.68 -2.06
C SER A 29 6.83 -4.91 -1.41
N PHE A 30 7.47 -5.46 -0.38
CA PHE A 30 6.94 -6.59 0.37
C PHE A 30 5.59 -6.28 1.04
N VAL A 31 5.50 -5.17 1.75
CA VAL A 31 4.26 -4.76 2.45
C VAL A 31 3.15 -4.49 1.45
N LYS A 32 3.44 -3.82 0.33
CA LYS A 32 2.46 -3.60 -0.73
C LYS A 32 1.85 -4.91 -1.25
N ASP A 33 2.68 -5.88 -1.60
CA ASP A 33 2.22 -7.19 -2.09
C ASP A 33 1.44 -7.96 -1.02
N TRP A 34 1.89 -7.89 0.24
CA TRP A 34 1.21 -8.51 1.37
C TRP A 34 -0.19 -7.90 1.60
N VAL A 35 -0.31 -6.58 1.58
CA VAL A 35 -1.60 -5.86 1.72
C VAL A 35 -2.54 -6.23 0.59
N GLU A 36 -2.08 -6.24 -0.67
CA GLU A 36 -2.90 -6.66 -1.81
C GLU A 36 -3.47 -8.07 -1.61
N LYS A 37 -2.61 -9.03 -1.23
CA LYS A 37 -3.02 -10.41 -0.94
C LYS A 37 -4.01 -10.47 0.22
N LYS A 38 -3.80 -9.69 1.28
CA LYS A 38 -4.66 -9.71 2.47
C LYS A 38 -6.06 -9.20 2.17
N ILE A 39 -6.18 -8.11 1.42
CA ILE A 39 -7.46 -7.54 0.99
C ILE A 39 -8.19 -8.50 0.05
N ARG A 40 -7.49 -9.06 -0.95
CA ARG A 40 -8.03 -10.09 -1.85
C ARG A 40 -8.62 -11.28 -1.11
N ARG A 41 -7.87 -11.81 -0.13
CA ARG A 41 -8.32 -12.93 0.70
C ARG A 41 -9.50 -12.56 1.58
N HIS A 42 -9.52 -11.36 2.15
CA HIS A 42 -10.66 -10.89 2.94
C HIS A 42 -11.94 -10.83 2.09
N MET A 43 -11.87 -10.25 0.88
CA MET A 43 -13.01 -10.17 -0.04
C MET A 43 -13.50 -11.54 -0.54
N GLN A 44 -12.60 -12.50 -0.73
CA GLN A 44 -12.99 -13.87 -1.08
C GLN A 44 -13.69 -14.54 0.09
N ARG A 45 -13.13 -14.46 1.30
CA ARG A 45 -13.73 -15.06 2.50
C ARG A 45 -15.09 -14.46 2.86
N SER A 46 -15.27 -13.16 2.71
CA SER A 46 -16.58 -12.53 2.94
C SER A 46 -17.67 -13.00 1.96
N ARG A 47 -17.26 -13.53 0.80
CA ARG A 47 -18.15 -14.13 -0.19
C ARG A 47 -18.21 -15.67 -0.05
N GLN A 48 -17.64 -16.22 1.02
CA GLN A 48 -17.50 -17.66 1.24
C GLN A 48 -16.77 -18.39 0.11
N GLN A 49 -15.89 -17.67 -0.61
CA GLN A 49 -15.08 -18.22 -1.69
C GLN A 49 -13.65 -18.48 -1.22
N HIS A 50 -13.02 -19.47 -1.85
CA HIS A 50 -11.63 -19.83 -1.59
C HIS A 50 -10.66 -19.08 -2.50
N GLY A 51 -9.42 -18.90 -2.02
CA GLY A 51 -8.36 -18.26 -2.80
C GLY A 51 -8.31 -16.73 -2.67
N PHE A 52 -7.85 -16.08 -3.74
CA PHE A 52 -7.57 -14.63 -3.76
C PHE A 52 -8.32 -13.86 -4.87
N GLY A 53 -9.08 -14.55 -5.73
CA GLY A 53 -9.83 -13.89 -6.80
C GLY A 53 -8.95 -13.08 -7.75
N TRP A 54 -7.79 -13.62 -8.17
CA TRP A 54 -6.83 -12.92 -9.05
C TRP A 54 -7.46 -12.38 -10.34
N LYS A 55 -8.32 -13.18 -10.97
CA LYS A 55 -9.03 -12.82 -12.21
C LYS A 55 -10.17 -11.82 -11.97
N THR A 56 -10.83 -11.90 -10.82
CA THR A 56 -12.00 -11.06 -10.48
C THR A 56 -11.60 -9.66 -10.04
N TRP A 57 -10.53 -9.56 -9.23
CA TRP A 57 -10.08 -8.30 -8.66
C TRP A 57 -8.75 -7.93 -9.30
N SER A 58 -8.73 -7.20 -10.40
CA SER A 58 -7.45 -6.80 -11.01
C SER A 58 -6.70 -5.79 -10.12
N LYS A 59 -5.38 -5.66 -10.27
CA LYS A 59 -4.62 -4.59 -9.60
C LYS A 59 -5.20 -3.21 -9.94
N ARG A 60 -5.60 -2.99 -11.20
CA ARG A 60 -6.28 -1.77 -11.65
C ARG A 60 -7.55 -1.50 -10.85
N TRP A 61 -8.37 -2.52 -10.62
CA TRP A 61 -9.59 -2.38 -9.81
C TRP A 61 -9.28 -2.06 -8.34
N LEU A 62 -8.28 -2.73 -7.73
CA LEU A 62 -7.88 -2.46 -6.34
C LEU A 62 -7.43 -1.01 -6.11
N TYR A 63 -6.65 -0.45 -7.04
CA TYR A 63 -6.15 0.91 -6.90
C TYR A 63 -7.13 1.97 -7.42
N GLY A 64 -7.86 1.66 -8.49
CA GLY A 64 -8.78 2.59 -9.14
C GLY A 64 -10.13 2.70 -8.44
N GLU A 65 -10.78 1.57 -8.19
CA GLU A 65 -12.14 1.52 -7.66
C GLU A 65 -12.15 1.45 -6.14
N LEU A 66 -11.37 0.52 -5.58
CA LEU A 66 -11.28 0.32 -4.14
C LEU A 66 -10.42 1.39 -3.44
N LYS A 67 -9.73 2.25 -4.22
CA LYS A 67 -8.85 3.33 -3.71
C LYS A 67 -7.80 2.84 -2.71
N LEU A 68 -7.27 1.65 -2.89
CA LEU A 68 -6.19 1.14 -2.04
C LEU A 68 -4.97 2.06 -2.12
N PHE A 69 -4.33 2.30 -0.98
CA PHE A 69 -3.10 3.08 -0.92
C PHE A 69 -1.98 2.47 -1.78
N ASN A 70 -1.35 3.30 -2.62
CA ASN A 70 -0.27 2.91 -3.54
C ASN A 70 0.97 3.83 -3.40
N GLY A 71 1.05 4.64 -2.35
CA GLY A 71 2.09 5.67 -2.16
C GLY A 71 3.42 5.17 -1.65
N TYR A 72 3.75 3.89 -1.83
CA TYR A 72 4.96 3.23 -1.34
C TYR A 72 6.21 3.75 -2.07
N LYS A 73 6.77 4.86 -1.60
CA LYS A 73 7.96 5.49 -2.19
C LYS A 73 8.90 6.01 -1.11
N VAL A 74 10.19 5.75 -1.30
CA VAL A 74 11.27 6.36 -0.51
C VAL A 74 11.39 7.83 -0.91
N ARG A 75 11.58 8.70 0.08
CA ARG A 75 11.94 10.10 -0.11
C ARG A 75 13.44 10.21 -0.02
N TYR A 76 14.10 10.40 -1.16
CA TYR A 76 15.50 10.79 -1.18
C TYR A 76 15.57 12.26 -0.74
N GLN A 77 16.20 12.52 0.40
CA GLN A 77 16.62 13.88 0.71
C GLN A 77 17.71 14.25 -0.30
N THR A 78 17.37 15.10 -1.27
CA THR A 78 18.40 15.84 -2.00
C THR A 78 19.17 16.63 -0.98
N ALA A 79 20.48 16.38 -0.86
CA ALA A 79 21.35 17.11 0.05
C ALA A 79 21.09 18.60 -0.11
N SER A 80 20.54 19.25 0.91
CA SER A 80 20.55 20.70 0.97
C SER A 80 22.01 21.11 1.05
N LYS A 81 22.56 21.56 -0.08
CA LYS A 81 23.84 22.28 -0.09
C LYS A 81 23.63 23.46 0.86
N ALA A 82 24.41 23.49 1.94
CA ALA A 82 24.35 24.56 2.92
C ALA A 82 24.35 25.93 2.21
N SER A 83 23.41 26.78 2.57
CA SER A 83 23.44 28.18 2.13
C SER A 83 24.69 28.85 2.71
N PRO A 84 25.40 29.71 1.94
CA PRO A 84 26.58 30.40 2.46
C PRO A 84 26.19 31.29 3.65
N ALA A 85 27.13 31.44 4.58
CA ALA A 85 27.01 32.29 5.77
C ALA A 85 26.98 33.78 5.42
#